data_AF-A0A2V8A830-F1
#
_entry.id   AF-A0A2V8A830-F1
#
_cell.length_a   1.000
_cell.length_b   1.000
_cell.length_c   1.000
_cell.angle_alpha   90.00
_cell.angle_beta   90.00
_cell.angle_gamma   90.00
#
_symmetry.space_group_name_H-M   'P 1'
#
loop_
_entity.id
_entity.type
_entity.pdbx_description
1 polymer ?
#
loop_
_entity_poly.entity_id
_entity_poly.type
_entity_poly.pdbx_seq_one_letter_code
_entity_poly.pdbx_strand_id
1 'polypeptide(L)' 'METFKPDQMKTWTDTRAYGNSPWSPPFTIPVPPPDGKWVTDVTFGEPGTYVLRAVASDGSLFTYENVAVTVSR' A
#
# COMPACT_ATOMS: atom_id res chain seq x y z
N MET A 1 -6.19 -14.63 2.57
CA MET A 1 -5.13 -13.73 3.03
C MET A 1 -4.36 -13.27 1.82
N GLU A 2 -4.22 -11.96 1.71
CA GLU A 2 -3.66 -11.28 0.58
C GLU A 2 -2.31 -10.70 1.00
N THR A 3 -1.29 -10.83 0.16
CA THR A 3 0.06 -10.34 0.46
C THR A 3 0.53 -9.43 -0.67
N PHE A 4 1.11 -8.29 -0.30
CA PHE A 4 1.75 -7.38 -1.25
C PHE A 4 3.27 -7.52 -1.22
N LYS A 5 3.91 -7.29 -2.37
CA LYS A 5 5.37 -7.17 -2.50
C LYS A 5 5.70 -5.94 -3.36
N PRO A 6 6.52 -4.98 -2.87
CA PRO A 6 7.01 -4.88 -1.49
C PRO A 6 5.89 -4.73 -0.48
N ASP A 7 6.19 -4.94 0.80
CA ASP A 7 5.23 -4.78 1.88
C ASP A 7 4.73 -3.32 1.90
N GLN A 8 3.41 -3.15 1.94
CA GLN A 8 2.80 -1.82 1.89
C GLN A 8 2.78 -1.18 3.28
N MET A 9 2.81 0.16 3.30
CA MET A 9 2.70 0.93 4.53
C MET A 9 1.33 0.71 5.19
N LYS A 10 1.29 0.69 6.52
CA LYS A 10 0.03 0.58 7.27
C LYS A 10 -0.88 1.79 6.98
N THR A 11 -2.18 1.52 6.90
CA THR A 11 -3.22 2.54 6.71
C THR A 11 -3.66 3.23 8.01
N TRP A 12 -3.27 2.71 9.17
CA TRP A 12 -3.61 3.25 10.49
C TRP A 12 -2.46 4.05 11.12
N THR A 13 -2.80 5.07 11.89
CA THR A 13 -1.87 5.91 12.65
C THR A 13 -1.25 5.12 13.80
N ASP A 14 -0.05 4.59 13.58
CA ASP A 14 0.75 3.89 14.57
C ASP A 14 2.05 4.67 14.81
N THR A 15 2.20 5.24 16.00
CA THR A 15 3.37 6.07 16.36
C THR A 15 4.51 5.28 17.01
N ARG A 16 4.30 3.97 17.26
CA ARG A 16 5.33 3.10 17.84
C ARG A 16 6.50 2.96 16.88
N ALA A 17 7.71 3.01 17.40
CA ALA A 17 8.92 2.85 16.59
C ALA A 17 8.89 1.54 15.79
N TYR A 18 9.38 1.58 14.55
CA TYR A 18 9.40 0.46 13.60
C TYR A 18 8.00 -0.07 13.21
N GLY A 19 6.98 0.79 13.26
CA GLY A 19 5.58 0.42 13.01
C GLY A 19 5.18 0.24 11.54
N ASN A 20 6.08 0.51 10.57
CA ASN A 20 5.75 0.61 9.13
C ASN A 20 4.54 1.52 8.86
N SER A 21 4.51 2.67 9.55
CA SER A 21 3.45 3.68 9.49
C SER A 21 4.10 5.04 9.20
N PRO A 22 3.43 5.98 8.51
CA PRO A 22 4.04 7.26 8.21
C PRO A 22 4.24 8.14 9.46
N TRP A 23 3.69 7.73 10.61
CA TRP A 23 3.88 8.39 11.90
C TRP A 23 4.85 7.66 12.83
N SER A 24 5.48 6.56 12.39
CA SER A 24 6.43 5.78 13.18
C SER A 24 7.89 6.10 12.83
N PRO A 25 8.79 6.34 13.80
CA PRO A 25 10.22 6.43 13.55
C PRO A 25 10.88 5.04 13.42
N PRO A 26 11.89 4.84 12.57
CA PRO A 26 12.30 5.75 11.49
C PRO A 26 11.25 5.77 10.38
N PHE A 27 10.89 6.98 9.92
CA PHE A 27 10.07 7.14 8.72
C PHE A 27 10.99 7.39 7.53
N THR A 28 11.09 6.40 6.65
CA THR A 28 11.91 6.49 5.44
C THR A 28 10.99 6.58 4.24
N ILE A 29 11.01 7.71 3.54
CA ILE A 29 10.30 7.88 2.27
C ILE A 29 11.15 7.19 1.18
N PRO A 30 10.60 6.22 0.43
CA PRO A 30 11.30 5.61 -0.68
C PRO A 30 11.58 6.65 -1.77
N VAL A 31 12.75 6.54 -2.42
CA VAL A 31 13.10 7.38 -3.57
C VAL A 31 12.08 7.13 -4.69
N PRO A 32 11.48 8.17 -5.29
CA PRO A 32 10.55 7.99 -6.40
C PRO A 32 11.19 7.24 -7.57
N PRO A 33 10.46 6.30 -8.21
CA PRO A 33 10.92 5.63 -9.43
C PRO A 33 11.23 6.65 -10.54
N PRO A 34 12.31 6.47 -11.34
CA PRO A 34 12.70 7.41 -12.40
C PRO A 34 11.62 7.65 -13.46
N ASP A 35 10.76 6.66 -13.69
CA ASP A 35 9.65 6.71 -14.65
C ASP A 35 8.32 7.13 -14.00
N GLY A 36 8.33 7.46 -12.71
CA GLY A 36 7.16 7.84 -11.95
C GLY A 36 6.16 6.70 -11.69
N LYS A 37 6.53 5.42 -11.92
CA LYS A 37 5.63 4.28 -11.77
C LYS A 37 5.94 3.47 -10.53
N TRP A 38 5.01 3.48 -9.58
CA TRP A 38 5.04 2.59 -8.42
C TRP A 38 4.45 1.24 -8.80
N VAL A 39 5.21 0.16 -8.57
CA VAL A 39 4.81 -1.21 -8.91
C VAL A 39 4.76 -2.03 -7.63
N THR A 40 3.69 -2.80 -7.46
CA THR A 40 3.57 -3.82 -6.42
C THR A 40 2.86 -5.04 -6.96
N ASP A 41 3.31 -6.22 -6.54
CA ASP A 41 2.65 -7.48 -6.78
C ASP A 41 1.71 -7.80 -5.62
N VAL A 42 0.52 -8.30 -5.92
CA VAL A 42 -0.43 -8.79 -4.92
C VAL A 42 -0.74 -10.27 -5.20
N THR A 43 -0.67 -11.08 -4.15
CA THR A 43 -1.06 -12.50 -4.18
C THR A 43 -2.33 -12.69 -3.37
N PHE A 44 -3.33 -13.34 -3.96
CA PHE A 44 -4.59 -13.69 -3.31
C PHE A 44 -4.60 -15.18 -2.97
N GLY A 45 -4.85 -15.50 -1.70
CA GLY A 45 -4.86 -16.90 -1.24
C GLY A 45 -6.08 -17.71 -1.69
N GLU A 46 -7.18 -17.06 -2.06
CA GLU A 46 -8.45 -17.70 -2.42
C GLU A 46 -9.12 -16.95 -3.58
N PRO A 47 -9.95 -17.63 -4.41
CA PRO A 47 -10.83 -16.96 -5.36
C PRO A 47 -11.84 -16.05 -4.66
N GLY A 48 -12.19 -14.93 -5.28
CA GLY A 48 -13.10 -13.96 -4.68
C GLY A 48 -13.14 -12.63 -5.43
N THR A 49 -13.98 -11.70 -4.95
CA THR A 49 -13.98 -10.31 -5.42
C THR A 49 -13.35 -9.42 -4.37
N TYR A 50 -12.32 -8.69 -4.78
CA TYR A 50 -11.50 -7.83 -3.94
C TYR A 50 -11.59 -6.38 -4.43
N VAL A 51 -11.44 -5.44 -3.51
CA VAL A 51 -11.22 -4.03 -3.87
C VAL A 51 -9.83 -3.64 -3.40
N LEU A 52 -8.94 -3.41 -4.36
CA LEU A 52 -7.62 -2.84 -4.10
C LEU A 52 -7.75 -1.33 -4.05
N ARG A 53 -7.09 -0.69 -3.08
CA ARG A 53 -7.05 0.78 -2.98
C ARG A 53 -5.62 1.27 -3.09
N ALA A 54 -5.34 2.08 -4.10
CA ALA A 54 -4.12 2.87 -4.18
C ALA A 54 -4.34 4.19 -3.43
N VAL A 55 -3.40 4.57 -2.56
CA VAL A 55 -3.44 5.84 -1.83
C VAL A 55 -2.15 6.60 -2.12
N ALA A 56 -2.28 7.86 -2.49
CA ALA A 56 -1.16 8.78 -2.65
C ALA A 56 -1.36 9.97 -1.71
N SER A 57 -0.31 10.34 -0.97
CA SER A 57 -0.33 11.45 -0.03
C SER A 57 1.02 12.15 0.02
N ASP A 58 1.00 13.47 0.19
CA ASP A 58 2.17 14.30 0.47
C ASP A 58 2.33 14.61 1.98
N GLY A 59 1.52 13.98 2.83
CA GLY A 59 1.46 14.21 4.27
C GLY A 59 0.49 15.32 4.70
N SER A 60 -0.05 16.12 3.78
CA SER A 60 -1.10 17.11 4.05
C SER A 60 -2.42 16.74 3.38
N LEU A 61 -2.37 16.45 2.07
CA LEU A 61 -3.49 15.98 1.28
C LEU A 61 -3.29 14.51 0.92
N PHE A 62 -4.40 13.85 0.62
CA PHE A 62 -4.38 12.51 0.06
C PHE A 62 -5.45 12.36 -1.01
N THR A 63 -5.17 11.47 -1.95
CA THR A 63 -6.13 10.97 -2.93
C THR A 63 -6.07 9.45 -2.94
N TYR A 64 -7.12 8.81 -3.45
CA TYR A 64 -7.14 7.36 -3.60
C TYR A 64 -7.95 6.94 -4.82
N GLU A 65 -7.63 5.75 -5.31
CA GLU A 65 -8.37 5.09 -6.38
C GLU A 65 -8.67 3.64 -5.95
N ASN A 66 -9.88 3.17 -6.25
CA ASN A 66 -10.30 1.80 -5.97
C ASN A 66 -10.38 1.00 -7.28
N VAL A 67 -9.82 -0.21 -7.27
CA VAL A 67 -9.87 -1.15 -8.39
C VAL A 67 -10.56 -2.42 -7.91
N ALA A 68 -11.67 -2.78 -8.56
CA ALA A 68 -12.35 -4.05 -8.32
C ALA A 68 -11.64 -5.16 -9.11
N VAL A 69 -11.28 -6.25 -8.42
CA VAL A 69 -10.58 -7.40 -8.99
C VAL A 69 -11.38 -8.65 -8.66
N THR A 70 -11.71 -9.43 -9.69
CA THR A 70 -12.27 -10.77 -9.50
C THR A 70 -11.19 -11.81 -9.75
N VAL A 71 -10.85 -12.57 -8.70
CA VAL A 71 -9.89 -13.67 -8.74
C VAL A 71 -10.68 -14.96 -8.92
N SER A 72 -10.35 -15.70 -9.97
CA SER A 72 -10.92 -17.02 -10.26
C SER A 72 -9.81 -18.07 -10.26
N ARG A 73 -10.20 -19.35 -10.27
CA ARG A 73 -9.28 -20.49 -10.18
C ARG A 73 -8.74 -20.91 -11.54
#